data_AF-A0A2V7DFC5-F1
#
_entry.id   AF-A0A2V7DFC5-F1
#
_cell.length_a   1.000
_cell.length_b   1.000
_cell.length_c   1.000
_cell.angle_alpha   90.00
_cell.angle_beta   90.00
_cell.angle_gamma   90.00
#
_symmetry.space_group_name_H-M   'P 1'
#
loop_
_entity.id
_entity.type
_entity.pdbx_description
1 polymer ?
#
loop_
_entity_poly.entity_id
_entity_poly.type
_entity_poly.pdbx_seq_one_letter_code
_entity_poly.pdbx_strand_id
1 'polypeptide(L)'
;MILRYTGMRRESVATLRVQHLDGTWGLRGVRVKGGKTRDIPLPSAVMQFLQAYVERVLGKQIENVGPEIPLFWSTWGRRGVGTTRAPMTGKNIWRLCKVYGRLIGCPELKPHDLRHGVAMEVLEQHHDLEQVRALLGHARIDTTQVYTSIRPPQLKRAVSFYEEKALKMLSP
;
A
#
# COMPACT_ATOMS: atom_id res chain seq x y z
N MET A 1 -2.92 -2.82 -5.53
CA MET A 1 -1.90 -3.78 -5.04
C MET A 1 -1.36 -3.38 -3.68
N ILE A 2 -0.67 -2.25 -3.52
CA ILE A 2 -0.11 -1.84 -2.21
C ILE A 2 -1.16 -1.91 -1.09
N LEU A 3 -2.30 -1.20 -1.20
CA LEU A 3 -3.36 -1.24 -0.18
C LEU A 3 -3.85 -2.67 0.17
N ARG A 4 -3.91 -3.56 -0.84
CA ARG A 4 -4.45 -4.92 -0.71
C ARG A 4 -3.48 -5.90 -0.07
N TYR A 5 -2.18 -5.68 -0.22
CA TYR A 5 -1.16 -6.60 0.30
C TYR A 5 -0.49 -6.09 1.58
N THR A 6 -0.64 -4.79 1.90
CA THR A 6 -0.03 -4.20 3.11
C THR A 6 -1.05 -3.65 4.12
N GLY A 7 -2.30 -3.44 3.71
CA GLY A 7 -3.29 -2.73 4.52
C GLY A 7 -2.87 -1.31 4.90
N MET A 8 -1.89 -0.69 4.22
CA MET A 8 -1.39 0.64 4.57
C MET A 8 -2.47 1.71 4.58
N ARG A 9 -2.29 2.74 5.43
CA ARG A 9 -3.14 3.93 5.41
C ARG A 9 -2.99 4.65 4.07
N ARG A 10 -4.10 5.16 3.54
CA ARG A 10 -4.13 5.91 2.26
C ARG A 10 -3.16 7.10 2.28
N GLU A 11 -3.00 7.78 3.41
CA GLU A 11 -2.08 8.92 3.54
C GLU A 11 -0.64 8.46 3.34
N SER A 12 -0.23 7.33 3.93
CA SER A 12 1.12 6.77 3.73
C SER A 12 1.36 6.34 2.29
N VAL A 13 0.36 5.72 1.65
CA VAL A 13 0.45 5.33 0.22
C VAL A 13 0.62 6.55 -0.68
N ALA A 14 -0.13 7.63 -0.42
CA ALA A 14 -0.05 8.87 -1.19
C ALA A 14 1.34 9.55 -1.09
N THR A 15 2.07 9.32 0.00
CA THR A 15 3.41 9.88 0.23
C THR A 15 4.55 8.99 -0.26
N LEU A 16 4.26 7.85 -0.92
CA LEU A 16 5.31 6.98 -1.44
C LEU A 16 6.09 7.67 -2.56
N ARG A 17 7.41 7.47 -2.56
CA ARG A 17 8.37 7.89 -3.57
C ARG A 17 9.06 6.66 -4.15
N VAL A 18 9.72 6.82 -5.29
CA VAL A 18 10.43 5.73 -5.99
C VAL A 18 11.43 5.05 -5.06
N GLN A 19 12.19 5.80 -4.26
CA GLN A 19 13.19 5.26 -3.34
C GLN A 19 12.65 4.32 -2.25
N HIS A 20 11.34 4.34 -1.98
CA HIS A 20 10.77 3.42 -1.02
C HIS A 20 10.65 2.00 -1.58
N LEU A 21 10.73 1.80 -2.91
CA LEU A 21 10.68 0.49 -3.53
C LEU A 21 12.02 -0.23 -3.34
N ASP A 22 12.03 -1.31 -2.56
CA ASP A 22 13.19 -2.15 -2.32
C ASP A 22 12.90 -3.55 -2.88
N GLY A 23 13.68 -3.99 -3.87
CA GLY A 23 13.46 -5.27 -4.55
C GLY A 23 13.63 -6.51 -3.67
N THR A 24 14.28 -6.39 -2.50
CA THR A 24 14.56 -7.51 -1.59
C THR A 24 13.54 -7.59 -0.45
N TRP A 25 13.07 -6.43 0.00
CA TRP A 25 12.17 -6.29 1.13
C TRP A 25 10.72 -6.04 0.71
N GLY A 26 10.49 -5.08 -0.18
CA GLY A 26 9.17 -4.55 -0.51
C GLY A 26 9.17 -3.03 -0.45
N LEU A 27 8.63 -2.46 0.63
CA LEU A 27 8.68 -1.02 0.89
C LEU A 27 9.59 -0.71 2.09
N ARG A 28 10.47 0.27 1.97
CA ARG A 28 11.36 0.72 3.06
C ARG A 28 11.23 2.20 3.36
N GLY A 29 11.46 2.57 4.62
CA GLY A 29 11.46 3.96 5.08
C GLY A 29 10.10 4.66 4.98
N VAL A 30 9.00 3.91 4.93
CA VAL A 30 7.67 4.48 4.65
C VAL A 30 7.19 5.32 5.82
N ARG A 31 6.85 6.59 5.56
CA ARG A 31 6.29 7.48 6.57
C ARG A 31 4.90 7.00 7.03
N VAL A 32 4.75 6.83 8.33
CA VAL A 32 3.48 6.48 8.99
C VAL A 32 3.05 7.58 9.96
N LYS A 33 1.84 7.45 10.52
CA LYS A 33 1.30 8.42 11.50
C LYS A 33 2.26 8.59 12.68
N GLY A 34 2.41 9.83 13.15
CA GLY A 34 3.26 10.16 14.29
C GLY A 34 4.73 10.36 13.94
N GLY A 35 5.04 10.64 12.67
CA GLY A 35 6.41 10.97 12.23
C GLY A 35 7.37 9.78 12.14
N LYS A 36 6.90 8.57 12.44
CA LYS A 36 7.71 7.34 12.37
C LYS A 36 7.84 6.86 10.93
N THR A 37 8.87 6.06 10.67
CA THR A 37 9.03 5.30 9.43
C THR A 37 8.85 3.81 9.69
N ARG A 38 8.50 3.06 8.65
CA ARG A 38 8.39 1.60 8.73
C ARG A 38 8.80 0.92 7.44
N ASP A 39 9.42 -0.22 7.61
CA ASP A 39 9.67 -1.17 6.52
C ASP A 39 8.48 -2.15 6.46
N ILE A 40 7.99 -2.43 5.26
CA ILE A 40 6.76 -3.18 5.01
C ILE A 40 7.04 -4.16 3.88
N PRO A 41 7.06 -5.48 4.16
CA PRO A 41 7.32 -6.44 3.12
C PRO A 41 6.18 -6.49 2.11
N LEU A 42 6.53 -6.81 0.88
CA LEU A 42 5.60 -7.03 -0.22
C LEU A 42 5.96 -8.32 -0.94
N PRO A 43 4.96 -9.03 -1.51
CA PRO A 43 5.24 -10.17 -2.36
C PRO A 43 6.13 -9.79 -3.54
N SER A 44 7.03 -10.69 -3.92
CA SER A 44 7.94 -10.52 -5.05
C SER A 44 7.21 -10.16 -6.35
N ALA A 45 6.10 -10.84 -6.65
CA ALA A 45 5.25 -10.55 -7.82
C ALA A 45 4.64 -9.13 -7.78
N VAL A 46 4.29 -8.64 -6.58
CA VAL A 46 3.81 -7.27 -6.42
C VAL A 46 4.93 -6.27 -6.67
N MET A 47 6.15 -6.57 -6.22
CA MET A 47 7.32 -5.73 -6.47
C MET A 47 7.68 -5.65 -7.95
N GLN A 48 7.66 -6.77 -8.66
CA GLN A 48 7.89 -6.80 -10.11
C GLN A 48 6.87 -5.92 -10.86
N PHE A 49 5.59 -6.01 -10.47
CA PHE A 49 4.56 -5.14 -11.05
C PHE A 49 4.81 -3.65 -10.76
N LEU A 50 5.22 -3.31 -9.54
CA LEU A 50 5.51 -1.92 -9.16
C LEU A 50 6.74 -1.37 -9.91
N GLN A 51 7.77 -2.18 -10.10
CA GLN A 51 8.94 -1.82 -10.92
C GLN A 51 8.55 -1.59 -12.38
N ALA A 52 7.78 -2.51 -12.98
CA ALA A 52 7.26 -2.35 -14.33
C ALA A 52 6.37 -1.09 -14.48
N TYR A 53 5.60 -0.74 -13.44
CA TYR A 53 4.84 0.51 -13.41
C TYR A 53 5.76 1.74 -13.44
N VAL A 54 6.84 1.75 -12.65
CA VAL A 54 7.81 2.85 -12.65
C VAL A 54 8.44 3.03 -14.04
N GLU A 55 8.87 1.94 -14.66
CA GLU A 55 9.51 2.00 -15.98
C GLU A 55 8.52 2.37 -17.10
N ARG A 56 7.38 1.67 -17.18
CA ARG A 56 6.49 1.73 -18.34
C ARG A 56 5.45 2.83 -18.26
N VAL A 57 5.07 3.24 -17.06
CA VAL A 57 4.05 4.27 -16.84
C VAL A 57 4.70 5.56 -16.39
N LEU A 58 5.46 5.55 -15.31
CA LEU A 58 6.05 6.76 -14.76
C LEU A 58 7.15 7.33 -15.66
N GLY A 59 7.98 6.46 -16.25
CA GLY A 59 9.04 6.86 -17.21
C GLY A 59 8.52 7.50 -18.49
N LYS A 60 7.29 7.19 -18.92
CA LYS A 60 6.64 7.87 -20.08
C LYS A 60 6.05 9.23 -19.73
N GLN A 61 5.98 9.53 -18.44
CA GLN A 61 5.08 10.53 -17.90
C GLN A 61 5.82 11.64 -17.15
N ILE A 62 7.01 11.35 -16.64
CA ILE A 62 7.90 12.25 -15.91
C ILE A 62 9.28 12.08 -16.53
N GLU A 63 9.84 13.18 -17.03
CA GLU A 63 11.24 13.21 -17.48
C GLU A 63 12.14 13.01 -16.25
N ASN A 64 13.13 12.11 -16.37
CA ASN A 64 14.10 11.78 -15.32
C ASN A 64 13.46 11.32 -13.99
N VAL A 65 13.00 10.06 -13.95
CA VAL A 65 12.45 9.45 -12.74
C VAL A 65 13.55 9.19 -11.71
N GLY A 66 13.73 10.14 -10.79
CA GLY A 66 14.67 10.04 -9.68
C GLY A 66 14.09 9.44 -8.38
N PRO A 67 14.94 9.19 -7.37
CA PRO A 67 14.55 8.56 -6.10
C PRO A 67 13.44 9.30 -5.34
N GLU A 68 13.49 10.63 -5.37
CA GLU A 68 12.54 11.50 -4.67
C GLU A 68 11.22 11.70 -5.42
N ILE A 69 11.06 11.16 -6.64
CA ILE A 69 9.82 11.35 -7.40
C ILE A 69 8.65 10.63 -6.71
N PRO A 70 7.49 11.30 -6.53
CA PRO A 70 6.28 10.65 -6.03
C PRO A 70 5.88 9.48 -6.92
N LEU A 71 5.53 8.35 -6.29
CA LEU A 71 5.22 7.12 -7.01
C LEU A 71 3.89 7.21 -7.76
N PHE A 72 2.91 7.94 -7.21
CA PHE A 72 1.57 8.03 -7.78
C PHE A 72 1.19 9.47 -8.12
N TRP A 73 0.67 9.66 -9.34
CA TRP A 73 0.23 10.95 -9.86
C TRP A 73 -1.25 10.93 -10.18
N SER A 74 -1.92 12.04 -9.89
CA SER A 74 -3.31 12.30 -10.23
C SER A 74 -3.37 13.12 -11.51
N THR A 75 -4.25 12.72 -12.41
CA THR A 75 -4.72 13.55 -13.53
C THR A 75 -6.04 14.25 -13.20
N TRP A 76 -6.64 14.02 -12.02
CA TRP A 76 -7.82 14.79 -11.63
C TRP A 76 -7.47 16.25 -11.41
N GLY A 77 -8.16 17.11 -12.16
CA GLY A 77 -8.06 18.54 -12.00
C GLY A 77 -8.52 19.06 -10.63
N ARG A 78 -8.00 20.23 -10.26
CA ARG A 78 -8.56 21.00 -9.15
C ARG A 78 -9.80 21.74 -9.65
N ARG A 79 -10.84 21.83 -8.80
CA ARG A 79 -12.06 22.56 -9.13
C ARG A 79 -11.66 24.01 -9.49
N GLY A 80 -12.00 24.46 -10.71
CA GLY A 80 -11.70 25.79 -11.22
C GLY A 80 -10.34 25.99 -11.90
N VAL A 81 -9.44 24.99 -11.90
CA VAL A 81 -8.07 25.12 -12.48
C VAL A 81 -7.86 24.18 -13.69
N GLY A 82 -8.82 23.30 -13.98
CA GLY A 82 -8.68 22.29 -15.03
C GLY A 82 -7.77 21.12 -14.62
N THR A 83 -7.47 20.25 -15.58
CA THR A 83 -6.73 18.99 -15.41
C THR A 83 -5.24 19.26 -15.17
N THR A 84 -4.81 19.42 -13.92
CA THR A 84 -3.38 19.56 -13.57
C THR A 84 -2.82 18.24 -13.07
N ARG A 85 -1.67 17.85 -13.62
CA ARG A 85 -0.90 16.70 -13.15
C ARG A 85 -0.23 17.03 -11.83
N ALA A 86 -0.58 16.32 -10.77
CA ALA A 86 -0.02 16.53 -9.42
C ALA A 86 0.16 15.21 -8.68
N PRO A 87 1.07 15.13 -7.69
CA PRO A 87 1.18 13.95 -6.84
C PRO A 87 -0.17 13.61 -6.20
N MET A 88 -0.48 12.31 -6.10
CA MET A 88 -1.73 11.88 -5.48
C MET A 88 -1.77 12.26 -4.00
N THR A 89 -2.95 12.63 -3.54
CA THR A 89 -3.27 12.82 -2.13
C THR A 89 -4.08 11.63 -1.60
N GLY A 90 -4.20 11.51 -0.28
CA GLY A 90 -5.09 10.53 0.35
C GLY A 90 -6.56 10.66 -0.13
N LYS A 91 -7.01 11.87 -0.50
CA LYS A 91 -8.33 12.11 -1.08
C LYS A 91 -8.46 11.51 -2.48
N ASN A 92 -7.41 11.54 -3.30
CA ASN A 92 -7.41 10.89 -4.61
C ASN A 92 -7.55 9.37 -4.46
N ILE A 93 -6.85 8.77 -3.50
CA ILE A 93 -6.96 7.33 -3.21
C ILE A 93 -8.36 6.96 -2.71
N TRP A 94 -8.95 7.75 -1.82
CA TRP A 94 -10.34 7.55 -1.39
C TRP A 94 -11.32 7.62 -2.57
N ARG A 95 -11.12 8.57 -3.49
CA ARG A 95 -11.94 8.70 -4.70
C ARG A 95 -11.79 7.47 -5.61
N LEU A 96 -10.58 6.94 -5.78
CA LEU A 96 -10.36 5.68 -6.51
C LEU A 96 -11.16 4.54 -5.89
N CYS A 97 -11.17 4.40 -4.56
CA CYS A 97 -11.97 3.37 -3.89
C CYS A 97 -13.47 3.51 -4.20
N LYS A 98 -14.03 4.72 -4.23
CA LYS A 98 -15.44 4.94 -4.60
C LYS A 98 -15.71 4.67 -6.09
N VAL A 99 -14.75 4.95 -6.96
CA VAL A 99 -14.87 4.63 -8.40
C VAL A 99 -14.90 3.12 -8.60
N TYR A 100 -13.88 2.41 -8.13
CA TYR A 100 -13.81 0.95 -8.30
C TYR A 100 -14.88 0.22 -7.48
N GLY A 101 -15.23 0.73 -6.30
CA GLY A 101 -16.32 0.21 -5.49
C GLY A 101 -17.63 0.18 -6.26
N ARG A 102 -17.99 1.26 -6.98
CA ARG A 102 -19.18 1.26 -7.84
C ARG A 102 -19.11 0.24 -8.97
N LEU A 103 -17.93 0.07 -9.58
CA LEU A 103 -17.75 -0.89 -10.68
C LEU A 103 -17.97 -2.35 -10.24
N ILE A 104 -17.66 -2.67 -8.97
CA ILE A 104 -17.82 -4.02 -8.42
C ILE A 104 -19.11 -4.20 -7.59
N GLY A 105 -20.04 -3.24 -7.63
CA GLY A 105 -21.28 -3.30 -6.85
C GLY A 105 -21.14 -3.01 -5.35
N CYS A 106 -19.99 -2.50 -4.89
CA CYS A 106 -19.72 -2.07 -3.52
C CYS A 106 -19.52 -0.55 -3.44
N PRO A 107 -20.56 0.28 -3.66
CA PRO A 107 -20.41 1.73 -3.75
C PRO A 107 -19.82 2.34 -2.48
N GLU A 108 -20.06 1.73 -1.31
CA GLU A 108 -19.57 2.21 -0.01
C GLU A 108 -18.11 1.89 0.33
N LEU A 109 -17.39 1.22 -0.57
CA LEU A 109 -15.99 0.88 -0.39
C LEU A 109 -15.11 2.09 -0.06
N LYS A 110 -14.43 2.02 1.09
CA LYS A 110 -13.47 3.01 1.59
C LYS A 110 -12.10 2.35 1.81
N PRO A 111 -11.02 3.13 1.84
CA PRO A 111 -9.67 2.61 2.10
C PRO A 111 -9.53 1.83 3.41
N HIS A 112 -10.35 2.13 4.43
CA HIS A 112 -10.32 1.40 5.70
C HIS A 112 -10.93 0.00 5.59
N ASP A 113 -11.94 -0.20 4.74
CA ASP A 113 -12.49 -1.53 4.44
C ASP A 113 -11.42 -2.40 3.77
N LEU A 114 -10.66 -1.76 2.86
CA LEU A 114 -9.34 -2.17 2.35
C LEU A 114 -8.49 -2.91 3.39
N ARG A 115 -8.14 -2.12 4.40
CA ARG A 115 -7.25 -2.49 5.48
C ARG A 115 -7.87 -3.53 6.41
N HIS A 116 -9.17 -3.44 6.67
CA HIS A 116 -9.87 -4.38 7.52
C HIS A 116 -9.92 -5.78 6.87
N GLY A 117 -10.22 -5.87 5.58
CA GLY A 117 -10.19 -7.14 4.84
C GLY A 117 -8.81 -7.82 4.89
N VAL A 118 -7.73 -7.05 4.76
CA VAL A 118 -6.36 -7.58 4.93
C VAL A 118 -6.12 -8.08 6.35
N ALA A 119 -6.62 -7.38 7.36
CA ALA A 119 -6.50 -7.79 8.75
C ALA A 119 -7.20 -9.13 9.02
N MET A 120 -8.43 -9.26 8.53
CA MET A 120 -9.24 -10.47 8.69
C MET A 120 -8.61 -11.66 7.98
N GLU A 121 -8.18 -11.48 6.73
CA GLU A 121 -7.55 -12.56 5.95
C GLU A 121 -6.25 -13.07 6.62
N VAL A 122 -5.42 -12.16 7.14
CA VAL A 122 -4.18 -12.56 7.83
C VAL A 122 -4.50 -13.25 9.16
N LEU A 123 -5.56 -12.83 9.85
CA LEU A 123 -6.01 -13.46 11.09
C LEU A 123 -6.54 -14.87 10.84
N GLU A 124 -7.33 -15.06 9.78
CA GLU A 124 -7.86 -16.37 9.37
C GLU A 124 -6.76 -17.36 9.00
N GLN A 125 -5.68 -16.88 8.38
CA GLN A 125 -4.61 -17.76 7.88
C GLN A 125 -3.55 -18.12 8.93
N HIS A 126 -3.23 -17.20 9.84
CA HIS A 126 -2.14 -17.40 10.79
C HIS A 126 -2.61 -17.69 12.21
N HIS A 127 -3.89 -17.42 12.54
CA HIS A 127 -4.44 -17.49 13.90
C HIS A 127 -3.60 -16.76 14.97
N ASP A 128 -2.69 -15.88 14.54
CA ASP A 128 -1.70 -15.21 15.37
C ASP A 128 -1.87 -13.70 15.24
N LEU A 129 -2.50 -13.12 16.25
CA LEU A 129 -2.77 -11.69 16.34
C LEU A 129 -1.50 -10.84 16.31
N GLU A 130 -0.35 -11.36 16.75
CA GLU A 130 0.91 -10.62 16.75
C GLU A 130 1.45 -10.44 15.32
N GLN A 131 1.31 -11.43 14.45
CA GLN A 131 1.68 -11.31 13.03
C GLN A 131 0.75 -10.35 12.27
N VAL A 132 -0.56 -10.40 12.53
CA VAL A 132 -1.55 -9.45 11.98
C VAL A 132 -1.21 -8.02 12.39
N ARG A 133 -0.91 -7.83 13.68
CA ARG A 133 -0.53 -6.53 14.27
C ARG A 133 0.76 -6.00 13.65
N ALA A 134 1.76 -6.87 13.48
CA ALA A 134 3.02 -6.54 12.83
C ALA A 134 2.80 -6.08 11.38
N LEU A 135 1.96 -6.76 10.60
CA LEU A 135 1.72 -6.38 9.20
C LEU A 135 1.01 -5.03 9.06
N LEU A 136 0.05 -4.72 9.94
CA LEU A 136 -0.78 -3.52 9.76
C LEU A 136 -0.19 -2.25 10.39
N GLY A 137 0.71 -2.35 11.36
CA GLY A 137 1.36 -1.16 11.95
C GLY A 137 0.40 -0.26 12.71
N HIS A 138 -0.61 -0.90 13.30
CA HIS A 138 -1.66 -0.40 14.20
C HIS A 138 -2.53 0.75 13.70
N ALA A 139 -3.79 0.40 13.40
CA ALA A 139 -4.93 1.29 13.50
C ALA A 139 -6.18 0.50 13.96
N ARG A 140 -6.10 -0.08 15.17
CA ARG A 140 -7.19 -0.66 16.00
C ARG A 140 -8.05 -1.81 15.44
N ILE A 141 -8.42 -2.75 16.32
CA ILE A 141 -9.84 -3.18 16.43
C ILE A 141 -10.52 -2.28 17.48
N ASP A 142 -9.93 -2.06 18.66
CA ASP A 142 -9.99 -0.78 19.40
C ASP A 142 -8.86 -0.79 20.47
N THR A 143 -8.64 0.34 21.15
CA THR A 143 -7.59 0.68 22.16
C THR A 143 -7.03 -0.46 23.02
N THR A 144 -5.71 -0.61 23.25
CA THR A 144 -4.93 0.02 24.35
C THR A 144 -3.43 -0.30 24.19
N GLN A 145 -2.58 0.54 24.80
CA GLN A 145 -1.12 0.44 24.83
C GLN A 145 -0.65 -0.80 25.59
N VAL A 146 0.15 -1.68 24.96
CA VAL A 146 1.33 -2.37 25.51
C VAL A 146 2.14 -2.84 24.29
N TYR A 147 3.39 -2.43 24.15
CA TYR A 147 4.24 -2.78 23.00
C TYR A 147 5.35 -3.73 23.43
N THR A 148 5.62 -4.75 22.61
CA THR A 148 6.89 -5.45 22.61
C THR A 148 7.33 -5.68 21.15
N SER A 149 8.56 -5.33 20.84
CA SER A 149 9.12 -5.21 19.49
C SER A 149 9.19 -6.53 18.72
N ILE A 150 8.31 -6.73 17.74
CA ILE A 150 8.41 -7.84 16.78
C ILE A 150 9.58 -7.57 15.81
N ARG A 151 10.38 -8.61 15.52
CA ARG A 151 11.61 -8.50 14.72
C ARG A 151 11.31 -8.62 13.21
N PRO A 152 12.04 -7.93 12.33
CA PRO A 152 11.80 -7.93 10.88
C PRO A 152 11.58 -9.31 10.21
N PRO A 153 12.31 -10.39 10.57
CA PRO A 153 12.12 -11.71 9.94
C PRO A 153 10.70 -12.29 10.11
N GLN A 154 10.04 -11.99 11.22
CA GLN A 154 8.67 -12.44 11.49
C GLN A 154 7.66 -11.73 10.56
N LEU A 155 7.93 -10.47 10.22
CA LEU A 155 7.10 -9.68 9.30
C LEU A 155 7.18 -10.21 7.86
N LYS A 156 8.36 -10.66 7.42
CA LYS A 156 8.53 -11.25 6.09
C LYS A 156 7.79 -12.59 5.94
N ARG A 157 7.76 -13.40 7.00
CA ARG A 157 6.95 -14.64 7.04
C ARG A 157 5.44 -14.38 6.95
N ALA A 158 4.93 -13.35 7.62
CA ALA A 158 3.51 -13.01 7.53
C ALA A 158 3.07 -12.61 6.10
N VAL A 159 4.00 -12.12 5.27
CA VAL A 159 3.72 -11.75 3.87
C VAL A 159 3.92 -12.91 2.91
N SER A 160 4.68 -13.96 3.27
CA SER A 160 4.92 -15.09 2.35
C SER A 160 3.64 -15.83 1.95
N PHE A 161 2.60 -15.81 2.79
CA PHE A 161 1.27 -16.32 2.43
C PHE A 161 0.72 -15.65 1.16
N TYR A 162 0.98 -14.35 0.96
CA TYR A 162 0.51 -13.63 -0.20
C TYR A 162 1.30 -13.89 -1.48
N GLU A 163 2.46 -14.58 -1.43
CA GLU A 163 3.29 -14.83 -2.61
C GLU A 163 2.55 -15.66 -3.65
N GLU A 164 1.99 -16.81 -3.27
CA GLU A 164 1.27 -17.69 -4.21
C GLU A 164 0.02 -17.00 -4.78
N LYS A 165 -0.71 -16.28 -3.92
CA LYS A 165 -1.90 -15.52 -4.33
C LYS A 165 -1.56 -14.38 -5.29
N ALA A 166 -0.46 -13.68 -5.03
CA ALA A 166 0.01 -12.61 -5.89
C ALA A 166 0.48 -13.16 -7.24
N LEU A 167 1.21 -14.27 -7.27
CA LEU A 167 1.61 -14.95 -8.50
C LEU A 167 0.39 -15.32 -9.33
N LYS A 168 -0.58 -16.07 -8.76
CA LYS A 168 -1.81 -16.46 -9.48
C LYS A 168 -2.60 -15.29 -10.07
N MET A 169 -2.59 -14.13 -9.40
CA MET A 169 -3.34 -12.95 -9.84
C MET A 169 -2.59 -12.09 -10.88
N LEU A 170 -1.25 -12.13 -10.87
CA LEU A 170 -0.40 -11.21 -11.65
C LEU A 170 0.42 -11.91 -12.73
N SER A 171 0.42 -13.23 -12.75
CA SER A 171 0.92 -14.01 -13.87
C SER A 171 0.08 -13.72 -15.12
N PRO A 172 0.72 -13.41 -16.26
CA PRO A 172 0.03 -13.13 -17.52
C PRO A 172 -0.67 -14.35 -18.12
#